data_AF-A0A2E2N9K3-F1
#
_entry.id   AF-A0A2E2N9K3-F1
#
_cell.length_a   1.000
_cell.length_b   1.000
_cell.length_c   1.000
_cell.angle_alpha   90.00
_cell.angle_beta   90.00
_cell.angle_gamma   90.00
#
_symmetry.space_group_name_H-M   'P 1'
#
loop_
_entity.id
_entity.type
_entity.pdbx_description
1 polymer ?
#
loop_
_entity_poly.entity_id
_entity_poly.type
_entity_poly.pdbx_seq_one_letter_code
_entity_poly.pdbx_strand_id
1 'polypeptide(L)'
;MKRSGIDEFTLLCERCGYVIEGLDRSGACPECGKPIEESLPERRVGSEWQQSSTAISWLRTTIHLLARPLWMLDRLAIERRRTQSLWWTNVIVAGVLVGVGCAITVWIWGARFAMGPEPAAGFDPLGLFVHLLLLAPPAAASAVLIIGGLNAIEERGLRLLASRRRWRLTPVAAHAVVAHGAAGWVMAAVFIAVCIPLATYRAEIRWYPFVALGRTLHPPIILAAGVLGMIGGFLFFETFAWLGLRRLKYANRVRPDAPSLPPVSEARTPA
;
A
#
# COMPACT_ATOMS: atom_id res chain seq x y z
N MET A 1 6.99 34.47 -13.71
CA MET A 1 5.88 34.95 -12.84
C MET A 1 5.64 33.96 -11.71
N LYS A 2 6.10 34.28 -10.50
CA LYS A 2 5.70 33.60 -9.26
C LYS A 2 4.26 34.06 -8.98
N ARG A 3 3.26 33.17 -8.97
CA ARG A 3 1.92 33.53 -8.47
C ARG A 3 2.05 33.73 -6.96
N SER A 4 2.29 34.96 -6.53
CA SER A 4 2.64 35.34 -5.16
C SER A 4 1.48 35.25 -4.15
N GLY A 5 0.52 34.34 -4.34
CA GLY A 5 -0.68 34.26 -3.48
C GLY A 5 -1.40 32.91 -3.45
N ILE A 6 -0.88 31.84 -4.08
CA ILE A 6 -1.46 30.50 -3.94
C ILE A 6 -0.59 29.73 -2.95
N ASP A 7 -1.08 29.57 -1.73
CA ASP A 7 -0.46 28.72 -0.72
C ASP A 7 -0.94 27.26 -0.85
N GLU A 8 -0.44 26.36 0.00
CA GLU A 8 -0.83 24.94 -0.04
C GLU A 8 -2.26 24.68 0.47
N PHE A 9 -2.87 25.66 1.14
CA PHE A 9 -4.21 25.62 1.70
C PHE A 9 -5.25 26.34 0.84
N THR A 10 -4.82 27.13 -0.16
CA THR A 10 -5.73 27.80 -1.09
C THR A 10 -6.69 26.79 -1.69
N LEU A 11 -8.00 26.98 -1.53
CA LEU A 11 -8.96 26.02 -2.07
C LEU A 11 -8.97 26.07 -3.60
N LEU A 12 -8.68 24.94 -4.24
CA LEU A 12 -8.72 24.77 -5.68
C LEU A 12 -9.78 23.74 -6.08
N CYS A 13 -10.39 23.91 -7.24
CA CYS A 13 -11.20 22.85 -7.84
C CYS A 13 -10.30 21.64 -8.14
N GLU A 14 -10.63 20.47 -7.58
CA GLU A 14 -9.75 19.29 -7.68
C GLU A 14 -9.63 18.74 -9.12
N ARG A 15 -10.52 19.14 -10.03
CA ARG A 15 -10.52 18.74 -11.45
C ARG A 15 -9.59 19.60 -12.30
N CYS A 16 -9.78 20.92 -12.26
CA CYS A 16 -9.13 21.88 -13.17
C CYS A 16 -8.07 22.78 -12.50
N GLY A 17 -8.07 22.89 -11.16
CA GLY A 17 -7.13 23.74 -10.43
C GLY A 17 -7.52 25.23 -10.34
N TYR A 18 -8.77 25.59 -10.69
CA TYR A 18 -9.29 26.95 -10.51
C TYR A 18 -9.44 27.30 -9.02
N VAL A 19 -9.19 28.55 -8.62
CA VAL A 19 -9.35 28.99 -7.23
C VAL A 19 -10.84 29.10 -6.89
N ILE A 20 -11.29 28.38 -5.87
CA ILE A 20 -12.70 28.31 -5.47
C ILE A 20 -12.99 29.02 -4.13
N GLU A 21 -12.00 29.72 -3.57
CA GLU A 21 -12.19 30.54 -2.37
C GLU A 21 -13.13 31.72 -2.64
N GLY A 22 -14.05 31.98 -1.70
CA GLY A 22 -15.04 33.05 -1.81
C GLY A 22 -16.21 32.77 -2.76
N LEU A 23 -16.21 31.65 -3.48
CA LEU A 23 -17.34 31.20 -4.28
C LEU A 23 -18.40 30.52 -3.41
N ASP A 24 -19.65 30.49 -3.89
CA ASP A 24 -20.73 29.71 -3.27
C ASP A 24 -20.37 28.22 -3.23
N ARG A 25 -20.37 27.62 -2.03
CA ARG A 25 -20.00 26.21 -1.82
C ARG A 25 -20.97 25.24 -2.52
N SER A 26 -22.23 25.65 -2.70
CA SER A 26 -23.26 24.89 -3.41
C SER A 26 -23.22 25.08 -4.93
N GLY A 27 -22.43 26.05 -5.41
CA GLY A 27 -22.29 26.36 -6.82
C GLY A 27 -21.39 25.39 -7.59
N ALA A 28 -21.34 25.60 -8.91
CA ALA A 28 -20.43 24.90 -9.80
C ALA A 28 -19.14 25.71 -10.02
N CYS A 29 -18.02 25.01 -10.23
CA CYS A 29 -16.78 25.63 -10.63
C CYS A 29 -16.94 26.31 -12.01
N PRO A 30 -16.60 27.61 -12.15
CA PRO A 30 -16.85 28.37 -13.39
C PRO A 30 -16.04 27.86 -14.59
N GLU A 31 -14.90 27.18 -14.36
CA GLU A 31 -14.05 26.66 -15.44
C GLU A 31 -14.48 25.30 -15.99
N CYS A 32 -14.99 24.42 -15.13
CA CYS A 32 -15.20 23.02 -15.51
C CYS A 32 -16.55 22.41 -15.11
N GLY A 33 -17.42 23.21 -14.47
CA GLY A 33 -18.75 22.81 -14.04
C GLY A 33 -18.80 21.80 -12.89
N LYS A 34 -17.66 21.34 -12.35
CA LYS A 34 -17.66 20.41 -11.20
C LYS A 34 -18.27 21.12 -9.97
N PRO A 35 -19.18 20.48 -9.22
CA PRO A 35 -19.69 21.04 -7.96
C PRO A 35 -18.54 21.42 -7.03
N ILE A 36 -18.63 22.58 -6.39
CA ILE A 36 -17.58 23.08 -5.50
C ILE A 36 -17.45 22.19 -4.27
N GLU A 37 -18.58 21.76 -3.70
CA GLU A 37 -18.66 20.78 -2.61
C GLU A 37 -17.81 19.53 -2.84
N GLU A 38 -17.74 19.07 -4.09
CA GLU A 38 -17.01 17.88 -4.47
C GLU A 38 -15.48 18.07 -4.48
N SER A 39 -15.01 19.31 -4.36
CA SER A 39 -13.60 19.68 -4.28
C SER A 39 -13.19 20.11 -2.88
N LEU A 40 -14.13 20.23 -1.94
CA LEU A 40 -13.84 20.66 -0.58
C LEU A 40 -13.13 19.56 0.22
N PRO A 41 -12.17 19.93 1.11
CA PRO A 41 -11.42 18.96 1.89
C PRO A 41 -12.30 18.11 2.81
N GLU A 42 -13.46 18.62 3.25
CA GLU A 42 -14.41 17.91 4.13
C GLU A 42 -15.00 16.64 3.49
N ARG A 43 -15.01 16.55 2.16
CA ARG A 43 -15.43 15.32 1.45
C ARG A 43 -14.48 14.15 1.71
N ARG A 44 -13.22 14.43 2.02
CA ARG A 44 -12.14 13.44 2.20
C ARG A 44 -12.09 12.94 3.63
N VAL A 45 -13.09 12.14 4.00
CA VAL A 45 -13.23 11.58 5.37
C VAL A 45 -12.12 10.60 5.77
N GLY A 46 -11.28 10.17 4.82
CA GLY A 46 -10.21 9.20 5.02
C GLY A 46 -10.62 7.75 4.85
N SER A 47 -9.61 6.89 4.69
CA SER A 47 -9.78 5.43 4.74
C SER A 47 -10.18 4.95 6.13
N GLU A 48 -10.68 3.72 6.25
CA GLU A 48 -11.04 3.16 7.56
C GLU A 48 -9.84 3.12 8.51
N TRP A 49 -8.63 2.87 7.99
CA TRP A 49 -7.40 2.96 8.76
C TRP A 49 -7.09 4.39 9.22
N GLN A 50 -7.34 5.37 8.35
CA GLN A 50 -7.21 6.77 8.75
C GLN A 50 -8.25 7.13 9.80
N GLN A 51 -9.45 6.55 9.80
CA GLN A 51 -10.46 6.82 10.82
C GLN A 51 -10.15 6.11 12.16
N SER A 52 -9.63 4.88 12.10
CA SER A 52 -9.23 4.07 13.26
C SER A 52 -8.02 3.21 12.90
N SER A 53 -6.97 3.17 13.72
CA SER A 53 -5.75 2.40 13.42
C SER A 53 -5.77 1.02 14.11
N THR A 54 -6.68 0.15 13.67
CA THR A 54 -6.86 -1.21 14.20
C THR A 54 -6.51 -2.25 13.12
N ALA A 55 -6.21 -3.49 13.51
CA ALA A 55 -5.92 -4.56 12.54
C ALA A 55 -7.09 -4.82 11.58
N ILE A 56 -8.33 -4.73 12.07
CA ILE A 56 -9.54 -4.91 11.27
C ILE A 56 -9.68 -3.78 10.24
N SER A 57 -9.47 -2.53 10.64
CA SER A 57 -9.55 -1.38 9.73
C SER A 57 -8.39 -1.38 8.72
N TRP A 58 -7.21 -1.89 9.07
CA TRP A 58 -6.12 -2.14 8.12
C TRP A 58 -6.54 -3.15 7.05
N LEU A 59 -7.09 -4.28 7.46
CA LEU A 59 -7.54 -5.32 6.55
C LEU A 59 -8.65 -4.82 5.62
N ARG A 60 -9.67 -4.14 6.16
CA ARG A 60 -10.76 -3.55 5.37
C ARG A 60 -10.24 -2.47 4.41
N THR A 61 -9.33 -1.62 4.86
CA THR A 61 -8.67 -0.62 3.99
C THR A 61 -7.94 -1.31 2.83
N THR A 62 -7.19 -2.37 3.12
CA THR A 62 -6.46 -3.16 2.11
C THR A 62 -7.43 -3.79 1.09
N ILE A 63 -8.51 -4.42 1.56
CA ILE A 63 -9.53 -5.03 0.70
C ILE A 63 -10.21 -3.97 -0.18
N HIS A 64 -10.64 -2.85 0.41
CA HIS A 64 -11.27 -1.76 -0.34
C HIS A 64 -10.33 -1.13 -1.36
N LEU A 65 -9.06 -1.00 -1.03
CA LEU A 65 -8.03 -0.47 -1.92
C LEU A 65 -7.79 -1.38 -3.13
N LEU A 66 -7.75 -2.70 -2.92
CA LEU A 66 -7.62 -3.68 -4.00
C LEU A 66 -8.88 -3.75 -4.87
N ALA A 67 -10.07 -3.71 -4.26
CA ALA A 67 -11.33 -3.87 -4.97
C ALA A 67 -11.83 -2.57 -5.66
N ARG A 68 -11.58 -1.41 -5.06
CA ARG A 68 -12.15 -0.10 -5.48
C ARG A 68 -11.14 1.04 -5.31
N PRO A 69 -9.99 1.03 -6.02
CA PRO A 69 -8.92 2.01 -5.81
C PRO A 69 -9.35 3.46 -6.07
N LEU A 70 -10.18 3.69 -7.09
CA LEU A 70 -10.68 5.03 -7.42
C LEU A 70 -11.55 5.63 -6.31
N TRP A 71 -12.46 4.82 -5.76
CA TRP A 71 -13.31 5.24 -4.65
C TRP A 71 -12.48 5.58 -3.41
N MET A 72 -11.44 4.79 -3.13
CA MET A 72 -10.53 5.06 -2.03
C MET A 72 -9.79 6.40 -2.21
N LEU A 73 -9.28 6.68 -3.41
CA LEU A 73 -8.61 7.94 -3.72
C LEU A 73 -9.53 9.16 -3.59
N ASP A 74 -10.81 9.02 -3.91
CA ASP A 74 -11.79 10.10 -3.78
C ASP A 74 -12.12 10.41 -2.31
N ARG A 75 -11.97 9.43 -1.38
CA ARG A 75 -12.18 9.63 0.07
C ARG A 75 -10.91 9.89 0.87
N LEU A 76 -9.74 9.71 0.26
CA LEU A 76 -8.44 9.75 0.94
C LEU A 76 -8.20 11.10 1.64
N ALA A 77 -8.03 11.08 2.96
CA ALA A 77 -7.70 12.27 3.75
C ALA A 77 -6.23 12.65 3.56
N ILE A 78 -5.96 13.95 3.41
CA ILE A 78 -4.61 14.49 3.19
C ILE A 78 -3.97 14.86 4.53
N GLU A 79 -3.60 13.85 5.30
CA GLU A 79 -3.01 13.99 6.64
C GLU A 79 -1.74 13.16 6.79
N ARG A 80 -0.69 13.73 7.41
CA ARG A 80 0.61 13.04 7.54
C ARG A 80 0.63 11.98 8.64
N ARG A 81 0.15 12.31 9.85
CA ARG A 81 0.33 11.46 11.04
C ARG A 81 -0.35 10.09 10.91
N ARG A 82 -1.64 10.07 10.53
CA ARG A 82 -2.43 8.84 10.39
C ARG A 82 -2.01 8.00 9.18
N THR A 83 -1.51 8.67 8.14
CA THR A 83 -0.96 8.02 6.95
C THR A 83 0.40 7.39 7.23
N GLN A 84 1.24 8.04 8.03
CA GLN A 84 2.57 7.53 8.40
C GLN A 84 2.48 6.20 9.15
N SER A 85 1.45 6.01 9.99
CA SER A 85 1.24 4.72 10.65
C SER A 85 0.86 3.63 9.64
N LEU A 86 -0.01 3.92 8.67
CA LEU A 86 -0.36 2.96 7.61
C LEU A 86 0.88 2.54 6.81
N TRP A 87 1.70 3.52 6.45
CA TRP A 87 2.94 3.28 5.71
C TRP A 87 3.85 2.33 6.47
N TRP A 88 4.12 2.60 7.76
CA TRP A 88 4.92 1.71 8.59
C TRP A 88 4.31 0.32 8.73
N THR A 89 3.00 0.23 8.94
CA THR A 89 2.30 -1.06 9.05
C THR A 89 2.47 -1.88 7.76
N ASN A 90 2.23 -1.30 6.58
CA ASN A 90 2.39 -2.00 5.31
C ASN A 90 3.85 -2.46 5.07
N VAL A 91 4.83 -1.59 5.34
CA VAL A 91 6.25 -1.90 5.14
C VAL A 91 6.72 -2.99 6.12
N ILE A 92 6.34 -2.91 7.39
CA ILE A 92 6.71 -3.91 8.41
C ILE A 92 6.06 -5.25 8.10
N VAL A 93 4.76 -5.28 7.80
CA VAL A 93 4.05 -6.53 7.46
C VAL A 93 4.69 -7.18 6.22
N ALA A 94 4.95 -6.41 5.16
CA ALA A 94 5.61 -6.93 3.97
C ALA A 94 7.03 -7.46 4.28
N GLY A 95 7.82 -6.72 5.07
CA GLY A 95 9.15 -7.13 5.46
C GLY A 95 9.18 -8.41 6.30
N VAL A 96 8.27 -8.54 7.29
CA VAL A 96 8.13 -9.75 8.11
C VAL A 96 7.76 -10.96 7.25
N LEU A 97 6.80 -10.81 6.33
CA LEU A 97 6.41 -11.88 5.41
C LEU A 97 7.59 -12.36 4.55
N VAL A 98 8.34 -11.43 3.96
CA VAL A 98 9.55 -11.75 3.19
C VAL A 98 10.59 -12.45 4.07
N GLY A 99 10.87 -11.92 5.27
CA GLY A 99 11.85 -12.48 6.19
C GLY A 99 11.52 -13.92 6.61
N VAL A 100 10.25 -14.19 6.96
CA VAL A 100 9.76 -15.53 7.27
C VAL A 100 9.89 -16.46 6.06
N GLY A 101 9.45 -16.02 4.88
CA GLY A 101 9.57 -16.80 3.64
C GLY A 101 11.02 -17.19 3.31
N CYS A 102 11.95 -16.24 3.42
CA CYS A 102 13.38 -16.47 3.24
C CYS A 102 13.92 -17.47 4.28
N ALA A 103 13.60 -17.29 5.55
CA ALA A 103 14.08 -18.17 6.62
C ALA A 103 13.58 -19.62 6.45
N ILE A 104 12.30 -19.82 6.10
CA ILE A 104 11.77 -21.16 5.81
C ILE A 104 12.47 -21.78 4.60
N THR A 105 12.67 -21.00 3.53
CA THR A 105 13.36 -21.49 2.32
C THR A 105 14.78 -21.94 2.65
N VAL A 106 15.54 -21.13 3.40
CA VAL A 106 16.91 -21.48 3.83
C VAL A 106 16.90 -22.73 4.72
N TRP A 107 15.95 -22.86 5.64
CA TRP A 107 15.83 -24.06 6.47
C TRP A 107 15.60 -25.32 5.63
N ILE A 108 14.71 -25.29 4.62
CA ILE A 108 14.47 -26.43 3.72
C ILE A 108 15.76 -26.83 3.00
N TRP A 109 16.50 -25.85 2.47
CA TRP A 109 17.78 -26.11 1.80
C TRP A 109 18.87 -26.62 2.75
N GLY A 110 19.02 -26.02 3.93
CA GLY A 110 20.00 -26.43 4.93
C GLY A 110 19.76 -27.84 5.44
N ALA A 111 18.49 -28.20 5.68
CA ALA A 111 18.07 -29.55 6.04
C ALA A 111 18.54 -30.58 5.00
N ARG A 112 18.39 -30.29 3.70
CA ARG A 112 18.88 -31.14 2.61
C ARG A 112 20.40 -31.31 2.64
N PHE A 113 21.14 -30.22 2.81
CA PHE A 113 22.61 -30.27 2.81
C PHE A 113 23.16 -31.03 4.02
N ALA A 114 22.54 -30.88 5.19
CA ALA A 114 23.02 -31.51 6.42
C ALA A 114 22.73 -33.02 6.49
N MET A 115 21.60 -33.48 5.94
CA MET A 115 21.15 -34.87 6.09
C MET A 115 21.58 -35.81 4.95
N GLY A 116 22.15 -35.27 3.87
CA GLY A 116 22.47 -36.07 2.69
C GLY A 116 21.20 -36.54 1.94
N PRO A 117 21.34 -37.48 1.00
CA PRO A 117 20.22 -37.96 0.17
C PRO A 117 19.27 -38.93 0.91
N GLU A 118 19.61 -39.35 2.12
CA GLU A 118 18.83 -40.34 2.88
C GLU A 118 17.55 -39.69 3.47
N PRO A 119 16.36 -40.26 3.20
CA PRO A 119 15.10 -39.80 3.75
C PRO A 119 14.96 -40.23 5.20
N ALA A 120 15.43 -39.43 6.15
CA ALA A 120 14.79 -39.29 7.47
C ALA A 120 15.65 -38.46 8.42
N ALA A 121 15.38 -37.16 8.47
CA ALA A 121 14.85 -36.70 9.74
C ALA A 121 13.39 -36.31 9.48
N GLY A 122 12.52 -36.70 10.40
CA GLY A 122 11.18 -36.12 10.43
C GLY A 122 11.25 -34.60 10.45
N PHE A 123 10.11 -33.95 10.22
CA PHE A 123 10.00 -32.51 10.46
C PHE A 123 10.60 -32.17 11.83
N ASP A 124 11.68 -31.38 11.85
CA ASP A 124 12.33 -30.89 13.07
C ASP A 124 11.77 -29.52 13.44
N PRO A 125 10.73 -29.44 14.29
CA PRO A 125 10.13 -28.17 14.67
C PRO A 125 11.08 -27.27 15.45
N LEU A 126 12.02 -27.86 16.21
CA LEU A 126 12.97 -27.09 17.01
C LEU A 126 14.01 -26.43 16.10
N GLY A 127 14.56 -27.17 15.14
CA GLY A 127 15.45 -26.63 14.12
C GLY A 127 14.80 -25.51 13.33
N LEU A 128 13.55 -25.69 12.87
CA LEU A 128 12.80 -24.65 12.17
C LEU A 128 12.60 -23.41 13.06
N PHE A 129 12.20 -23.59 14.31
CA PHE A 129 12.01 -22.48 15.25
C PHE A 129 13.30 -21.68 15.46
N VAL A 130 14.43 -22.36 15.69
CA VAL A 130 15.74 -21.70 15.83
C VAL A 130 16.12 -20.94 14.56
N HIS A 131 15.89 -21.51 13.37
CA HIS A 131 16.16 -20.83 12.10
C HIS A 131 15.28 -19.59 11.91
N LEU A 132 13.99 -19.68 12.23
CA LEU A 132 13.08 -18.52 12.18
C LEU A 132 13.56 -17.43 13.14
N LEU A 133 13.95 -17.78 14.36
CA LEU A 133 14.44 -16.82 15.36
C LEU A 133 15.72 -16.11 14.91
N LEU A 134 16.64 -16.82 14.26
CA LEU A 134 17.95 -16.28 13.87
C LEU A 134 17.92 -15.54 12.52
N LEU A 135 17.22 -16.07 11.52
CA LEU A 135 17.30 -15.58 10.13
C LEU A 135 16.14 -14.66 9.75
N ALA A 136 14.95 -14.84 10.30
CA ALA A 136 13.80 -14.02 9.89
C ALA A 136 13.96 -12.54 10.29
N PRO A 137 14.45 -12.17 11.50
CA PRO A 137 14.61 -10.76 11.87
C PRO A 137 15.58 -9.95 10.97
N PRO A 138 16.83 -10.39 10.69
CA PRO A 138 17.72 -9.61 9.82
C PRO A 138 17.22 -9.55 8.37
N ALA A 139 16.59 -10.62 7.86
CA ALA A 139 15.97 -10.62 6.55
C ALA A 139 14.78 -9.65 6.49
N ALA A 140 13.93 -9.64 7.52
CA ALA A 140 12.80 -8.73 7.62
C ALA A 140 13.26 -7.26 7.74
N ALA A 141 14.28 -6.97 8.55
CA ALA A 141 14.85 -5.63 8.67
C ALA A 141 15.41 -5.15 7.32
N SER A 142 16.12 -6.02 6.60
CA SER A 142 16.64 -5.71 5.26
C SER A 142 15.50 -5.40 4.28
N ALA A 143 14.45 -6.22 4.27
CA ALA A 143 13.27 -6.01 3.43
C ALA A 143 12.53 -4.70 3.77
N VAL A 144 12.36 -4.39 5.07
CA VAL A 144 11.78 -3.11 5.54
C VAL A 144 12.57 -1.91 5.02
N LEU A 145 13.90 -1.96 5.10
CA LEU A 145 14.76 -0.87 4.61
C LEU A 145 14.66 -0.71 3.09
N ILE A 146 14.69 -1.81 2.33
CA ILE A 146 14.57 -1.79 0.86
C ILE A 146 13.20 -1.23 0.45
N ILE A 147 12.11 -1.79 0.96
CA ILE A 147 10.74 -1.36 0.61
C ILE A 147 10.50 0.08 1.05
N GLY A 148 10.96 0.46 2.25
CA GLY A 148 10.89 1.83 2.74
C GLY A 148 11.65 2.81 1.84
N GLY A 149 12.83 2.43 1.38
CA GLY A 149 13.64 3.18 0.41
C GLY A 149 12.94 3.36 -0.94
N LEU A 150 12.39 2.29 -1.50
CA LEU A 150 11.63 2.32 -2.76
C LEU A 150 10.40 3.24 -2.66
N ASN A 151 9.64 3.16 -1.57
CA ASN A 151 8.51 4.05 -1.31
C ASN A 151 8.95 5.53 -1.24
N ALA A 152 10.09 5.82 -0.61
CA ALA A 152 10.63 7.17 -0.54
C ALA A 152 11.14 7.68 -1.89
N ILE A 153 11.61 6.80 -2.78
CA ILE A 153 11.94 7.15 -4.17
C ILE A 153 10.66 7.50 -4.92
N GLU A 154 9.63 6.68 -4.80
CA GLU A 154 8.35 6.91 -5.49
C GLU A 154 7.67 8.21 -5.06
N GLU A 155 7.64 8.51 -3.75
CA GLU A 155 7.09 9.77 -3.25
C GLU A 155 7.78 11.00 -3.88
N ARG A 156 9.11 10.93 -4.05
CA ARG A 156 9.88 11.97 -4.74
C ARG A 156 9.58 11.99 -6.24
N GLY A 157 9.44 10.84 -6.87
CA GLY A 157 9.08 10.67 -8.27
C GLY A 157 7.74 11.32 -8.61
N LEU A 158 6.70 11.03 -7.82
CA LEU A 158 5.37 11.63 -7.97
C LEU A 158 5.41 13.16 -7.90
N ARG A 159 6.18 13.71 -6.97
CA ARG A 159 6.33 15.17 -6.79
C ARG A 159 7.07 15.82 -7.96
N LEU A 160 8.13 15.17 -8.45
CA LEU A 160 8.87 15.63 -9.63
C LEU A 160 7.99 15.62 -10.88
N LEU A 161 7.20 14.56 -11.07
CA LEU A 161 6.28 14.45 -12.20
C LEU A 161 5.15 15.49 -12.11
N ALA A 162 4.61 15.72 -10.92
CA ALA A 162 3.62 16.76 -10.67
C ALA A 162 4.16 18.17 -10.98
N SER A 163 5.38 18.48 -10.53
CA SER A 163 5.98 19.81 -10.76
C SER A 163 6.23 20.09 -12.24
N ARG A 164 6.72 19.10 -13.00
CA ARG A 164 6.89 19.19 -14.46
C ARG A 164 5.57 19.46 -15.19
N ARG A 165 4.46 18.93 -14.67
CA ARG A 165 3.10 19.13 -15.23
C ARG A 165 2.35 20.32 -14.63
N ARG A 166 2.99 21.14 -13.78
CA ARG A 166 2.38 22.26 -13.06
C ARG A 166 1.15 21.86 -12.23
N TRP A 167 1.17 20.64 -11.68
CA TRP A 167 0.17 20.14 -10.74
C TRP A 167 0.55 20.52 -9.30
N ARG A 168 -0.43 20.76 -8.43
CA ARG A 168 -0.24 21.08 -7.00
C ARG A 168 -0.38 19.82 -6.15
N LEU A 169 0.50 18.83 -6.38
CA LEU A 169 0.59 17.66 -5.50
C LEU A 169 1.46 18.00 -4.29
N THR A 170 0.83 18.16 -3.12
CA THR A 170 1.58 18.43 -1.88
C THR A 170 2.38 17.20 -1.44
N PRO A 171 3.47 17.37 -0.67
CA PRO A 171 4.22 16.23 -0.12
C PRO A 171 3.34 15.30 0.71
N VAL A 172 2.38 15.86 1.46
CA VAL A 172 1.43 15.08 2.28
C VAL A 172 0.51 14.23 1.40
N ALA A 173 0.03 14.77 0.27
CA ALA A 173 -0.79 14.01 -0.67
C ALA A 173 0.02 12.89 -1.35
N ALA A 174 1.25 13.17 -1.79
CA ALA A 174 2.14 12.16 -2.36
C ALA A 174 2.41 11.02 -1.36
N HIS A 175 2.71 11.36 -0.10
CA HIS A 175 2.90 10.39 0.96
C HIS A 175 1.63 9.54 1.20
N ALA A 176 0.45 10.15 1.17
CA ALA A 176 -0.83 9.44 1.29
C ALA A 176 -1.06 8.43 0.18
N VAL A 177 -0.73 8.78 -1.06
CA VAL A 177 -0.78 7.86 -2.20
C VAL A 177 0.14 6.67 -1.98
N VAL A 178 1.42 6.92 -1.65
CA VAL A 178 2.42 5.87 -1.50
C VAL A 178 2.12 4.96 -0.30
N ALA A 179 1.70 5.51 0.83
CA ALA A 179 1.34 4.73 2.02
C ALA A 179 0.20 3.73 1.76
N HIS A 180 -0.81 4.15 0.99
CA HIS A 180 -1.93 3.30 0.61
C HIS A 180 -1.53 2.32 -0.51
N GLY A 181 -0.79 2.79 -1.52
CA GLY A 181 -0.23 1.95 -2.58
C GLY A 181 0.65 0.83 -2.06
N ALA A 182 1.35 1.04 -0.93
CA ALA A 182 2.23 0.05 -0.29
C ALA A 182 1.54 -1.27 0.12
N ALA A 183 0.20 -1.34 0.10
CA ALA A 183 -0.52 -2.61 0.15
C ALA A 183 -0.13 -3.58 -0.97
N GLY A 184 0.31 -3.07 -2.14
CA GLY A 184 0.88 -3.88 -3.22
C GLY A 184 2.13 -4.66 -2.79
N TRP A 185 2.97 -4.07 -1.92
CA TRP A 185 4.12 -4.78 -1.35
C TRP A 185 3.72 -5.90 -0.40
N VAL A 186 2.65 -5.70 0.38
CA VAL A 186 2.09 -6.76 1.24
C VAL A 186 1.60 -7.92 0.38
N MET A 187 0.87 -7.64 -0.71
CA MET A 187 0.42 -8.66 -1.65
C MET A 187 1.61 -9.43 -2.25
N ALA A 188 2.62 -8.74 -2.78
CA ALA A 188 3.83 -9.37 -3.30
C ALA A 188 4.54 -10.25 -2.24
N ALA A 189 4.65 -9.75 -1.02
CA ALA A 189 5.29 -10.45 0.09
C ALA A 189 4.55 -11.74 0.49
N VAL A 190 3.21 -11.77 0.45
CA VAL A 190 2.42 -13.00 0.68
C VAL A 190 2.80 -14.08 -0.35
N PHE A 191 2.86 -13.72 -1.63
CA PHE A 191 3.25 -14.68 -2.68
C PHE A 191 4.69 -15.19 -2.52
N ILE A 192 5.63 -14.31 -2.16
CA ILE A 192 7.00 -14.70 -1.84
C ILE A 192 7.03 -15.67 -0.64
N ALA A 193 6.34 -15.32 0.44
CA ALA A 193 6.32 -16.06 1.70
C ALA A 193 5.69 -17.45 1.59
N VAL A 194 4.76 -17.64 0.65
CA VAL A 194 4.05 -18.91 0.46
C VAL A 194 4.64 -19.71 -0.69
N CYS A 195 4.76 -19.13 -1.88
CA CYS A 195 5.08 -19.88 -3.09
C CYS A 195 6.54 -20.35 -3.13
N ILE A 196 7.50 -19.54 -2.64
CA ILE A 196 8.92 -19.93 -2.67
C ILE A 196 9.20 -21.09 -1.72
N PRO A 197 8.81 -21.04 -0.42
CA PRO A 197 8.97 -22.20 0.46
C PRO A 197 8.22 -23.43 -0.04
N LEU A 198 6.99 -23.28 -0.53
CA LEU A 198 6.18 -24.40 -1.01
C LEU A 198 6.79 -25.05 -2.26
N ALA A 199 7.26 -24.26 -3.22
CA ALA A 199 7.94 -24.77 -4.41
C ALA A 199 9.23 -25.50 -4.04
N THR A 200 10.00 -24.94 -3.09
CA THR A 200 11.22 -25.57 -2.58
C THR A 200 10.92 -26.90 -1.90
N TYR A 201 9.99 -26.91 -0.95
CA TYR A 201 9.55 -28.12 -0.26
C TYR A 201 9.07 -29.22 -1.22
N ARG A 202 8.29 -28.84 -2.25
CA ARG A 202 7.78 -29.77 -3.27
C ARG A 202 8.86 -30.29 -4.21
N ALA A 203 9.84 -29.46 -4.55
CA ALA A 203 10.99 -29.88 -5.34
C ALA A 203 11.80 -30.95 -4.59
N GLU A 204 11.90 -30.83 -3.26
CA GLU A 204 12.55 -31.82 -2.42
C GLU A 204 11.75 -33.12 -2.30
N ILE A 205 10.41 -33.06 -2.10
CA ILE A 205 9.59 -34.28 -1.99
C ILE A 205 9.62 -35.14 -3.25
N ARG A 206 9.75 -34.53 -4.44
CA ARG A 206 9.74 -35.27 -5.72
C ARG A 206 10.83 -36.35 -5.81
N TRP A 207 11.90 -36.22 -5.05
CA TRP A 207 12.96 -37.23 -4.98
C TRP A 207 12.53 -38.50 -4.23
N TYR A 208 11.39 -38.49 -3.53
CA TYR A 208 10.88 -39.62 -2.77
C TYR A 208 9.73 -40.34 -3.51
N PRO A 209 9.96 -41.55 -4.04
CA PRO A 209 8.99 -42.25 -4.90
C PRO A 209 7.71 -42.69 -4.16
N PHE A 210 7.70 -42.73 -2.82
CA PHE A 210 6.60 -43.28 -2.02
C PHE A 210 5.49 -42.28 -1.66
N VAL A 211 5.66 -40.97 -1.86
CA VAL A 211 4.62 -39.96 -1.58
C VAL A 211 3.79 -39.68 -2.84
N ALA A 212 3.01 -40.68 -3.27
CA ALA A 212 2.23 -40.63 -4.51
C ALA A 212 0.98 -39.71 -4.44
N LEU A 213 0.56 -39.28 -3.25
CA LEU A 213 -0.74 -38.64 -3.04
C LEU A 213 -0.83 -37.14 -3.42
N GLY A 214 0.27 -36.53 -3.89
CA GLY A 214 0.34 -35.07 -4.11
C GLY A 214 0.73 -34.60 -5.51
N ARG A 215 0.70 -35.45 -6.55
CA ARG A 215 1.32 -35.18 -7.87
C ARG A 215 0.73 -34.04 -8.71
N THR A 216 -0.32 -33.34 -8.26
CA THR A 216 -1.05 -32.39 -9.13
C THR A 216 -0.43 -31.00 -9.24
N LEU A 217 0.43 -30.58 -8.30
CA LEU A 217 1.06 -29.25 -8.33
C LEU A 217 2.58 -29.36 -8.52
N HIS A 218 3.05 -29.07 -9.72
CA HIS A 218 4.47 -29.05 -10.07
C HIS A 218 5.18 -27.80 -9.51
N PRO A 219 6.41 -27.91 -8.96
CA PRO A 219 7.16 -26.77 -8.42
C PRO A 219 7.30 -25.57 -9.37
N PRO A 220 7.55 -25.75 -10.68
CA PRO A 220 7.57 -24.63 -11.62
C PRO A 220 6.25 -23.85 -11.68
N ILE A 221 5.10 -24.52 -11.54
CA ILE A 221 3.78 -23.87 -11.54
C ILE A 221 3.63 -23.01 -10.27
N ILE A 222 4.03 -23.54 -9.11
CA ILE A 222 3.99 -22.81 -7.83
C ILE A 222 4.92 -21.59 -7.89
N LEU A 223 6.14 -21.75 -8.39
CA LEU A 223 7.08 -20.65 -8.54
C LEU A 223 6.57 -19.59 -9.53
N ALA A 224 6.01 -20.01 -10.68
CA ALA A 224 5.39 -19.11 -11.63
C ALA A 224 4.24 -18.32 -10.99
N ALA A 225 3.39 -18.97 -10.20
CA ALA A 225 2.34 -18.29 -9.44
C ALA A 225 2.92 -17.27 -8.45
N GLY A 226 4.02 -17.62 -7.76
CA GLY A 226 4.74 -16.70 -6.87
C GLY A 226 5.28 -15.47 -7.60
N VAL A 227 5.92 -15.66 -8.76
CA VAL A 227 6.45 -14.58 -9.59
C VAL A 227 5.32 -13.70 -10.14
N LEU A 228 4.24 -14.31 -10.65
CA LEU A 228 3.08 -13.57 -11.15
C LEU A 228 2.39 -12.76 -10.04
N GLY A 229 2.27 -13.32 -8.84
CA GLY A 229 1.72 -12.61 -7.68
C GLY A 229 2.61 -11.46 -7.21
N MET A 230 3.94 -11.64 -7.23
CA MET A 230 4.90 -10.56 -6.97
C MET A 230 4.78 -9.43 -8.00
N ILE A 231 4.75 -9.77 -9.29
CA ILE A 231 4.55 -8.80 -10.38
C ILE A 231 3.19 -8.11 -10.23
N GLY A 232 2.13 -8.84 -9.88
CA GLY A 232 0.81 -8.28 -9.61
C GLY A 232 0.83 -7.27 -8.45
N GLY A 233 1.56 -7.55 -7.38
CA GLY A 233 1.76 -6.63 -6.24
C GLY A 233 2.47 -5.35 -6.65
N PHE A 234 3.54 -5.48 -7.43
CA PHE A 234 4.28 -4.35 -7.99
C PHE A 234 3.42 -3.50 -8.94
N LEU A 235 2.76 -4.14 -9.91
CA LEU A 235 1.89 -3.45 -10.88
C LEU A 235 0.72 -2.75 -10.18
N PHE A 236 0.17 -3.34 -9.12
CA PHE A 236 -0.86 -2.71 -8.32
C PHE A 236 -0.34 -1.41 -7.65
N PHE A 237 0.85 -1.46 -7.03
CA PHE A 237 1.48 -0.29 -6.43
C PHE A 237 1.65 0.84 -7.44
N GLU A 238 2.26 0.55 -8.59
CA GLU A 238 2.51 1.52 -9.68
C GLU A 238 1.19 2.10 -10.23
N THR A 239 0.19 1.25 -10.46
CA THR A 239 -1.12 1.67 -10.95
C THR A 239 -1.80 2.59 -9.94
N PHE A 240 -1.76 2.25 -8.65
CA PHE A 240 -2.32 3.07 -7.60
C PHE A 240 -1.60 4.42 -7.48
N ALA A 241 -0.27 4.43 -7.58
CA ALA A 241 0.55 5.64 -7.57
C ALA A 241 0.18 6.58 -8.72
N TRP A 242 0.07 6.05 -9.94
CA TRP A 242 -0.34 6.81 -11.12
C TRP A 242 -1.77 7.35 -11.01
N LEU A 243 -2.72 6.52 -10.54
CA LEU A 243 -4.10 6.95 -10.29
C LEU A 243 -4.16 8.06 -9.23
N GLY A 244 -3.42 7.89 -8.14
CA GLY A 244 -3.33 8.85 -7.05
C GLY A 244 -2.77 10.20 -7.51
N LEU A 245 -1.70 10.18 -8.30
CA LEU A 245 -1.14 11.38 -8.93
C LEU A 245 -2.18 12.15 -9.76
N ARG A 246 -2.99 11.45 -10.57
CA ARG A 246 -3.98 12.11 -11.43
C ARG A 246 -5.19 12.61 -10.67
N ARG A 247 -5.64 11.87 -9.65
CA ARG A 247 -6.82 12.19 -8.83
C ARG A 247 -6.54 13.25 -7.78
N LEU A 248 -5.32 13.28 -7.22
CA LEU A 248 -4.95 14.16 -6.10
C LEU A 248 -4.06 15.34 -6.49
N LYS A 249 -3.85 15.58 -7.79
CA LYS A 249 -3.02 16.67 -8.34
C LYS A 249 -3.37 18.08 -7.85
N TYR A 250 -4.57 18.28 -7.31
CA TYR A 250 -5.02 19.55 -6.71
C TYR A 250 -5.75 19.33 -5.38
N ALA A 251 -5.52 18.18 -4.72
CA ALA A 251 -6.24 17.84 -3.49
C ALA A 251 -6.08 18.92 -2.43
N ASN A 252 -7.19 19.35 -1.85
CA ASN A 252 -7.20 20.38 -0.81
C ASN A 252 -6.92 19.77 0.56
N ARG A 253 -6.35 20.58 1.45
CA ARG A 253 -6.03 20.21 2.83
C ARG A 253 -6.71 21.18 3.79
N VAL A 254 -7.23 20.66 4.91
CA VAL A 254 -7.75 21.48 6.00
C VAL A 254 -6.61 22.30 6.61
N ARG A 255 -6.81 23.62 6.75
CA ARG A 255 -5.87 24.51 7.42
C ARG A 255 -5.87 24.20 8.93
N PRO A 256 -4.71 23.98 9.58
CA PRO A 256 -4.65 23.58 10.99
C PRO A 256 -5.39 24.50 11.96
N ASP A 257 -5.36 25.81 11.70
CA ASP A 257 -5.93 26.84 12.58
C ASP A 257 -7.32 27.33 12.11
N ALA A 258 -7.92 26.69 11.11
CA ALA A 258 -9.28 27.02 10.73
C ALA A 258 -10.20 26.70 11.93
N PRO A 259 -10.95 27.66 12.48
CA PRO A 259 -11.95 27.35 13.50
C PRO A 259 -12.84 26.25 12.94
N SER A 260 -13.05 25.18 13.71
CA SER A 260 -13.94 24.09 13.32
C SER A 260 -15.26 24.72 12.96
N LEU A 261 -15.60 24.73 11.66
CA LEU A 261 -16.89 25.24 11.23
C LEU A 261 -17.94 24.47 12.01
N PRO A 262 -18.98 25.15 12.55
CA PRO A 262 -20.06 24.43 13.21
C PRO A 262 -20.55 23.34 12.25
N PRO A 263 -20.84 22.13 12.75
CA PRO A 263 -21.36 21.06 11.91
C PRO A 263 -22.52 21.64 11.11
N VAL A 264 -22.54 21.41 9.80
CA VAL A 264 -23.65 21.80 8.93
C VAL A 264 -24.88 21.16 9.57
N SER A 265 -25.63 21.96 10.33
CA SER A 265 -26.82 21.51 11.02
C SER A 265 -27.70 20.94 9.94
N GLU A 266 -28.01 19.64 10.03
CA GLU A 266 -28.91 18.94 9.12
C GLU A 266 -30.06 19.91 8.78
N ALA A 267 -30.09 20.39 7.54
CA ALA A 267 -31.15 21.23 7.06
C ALA A 267 -32.41 20.41 7.28
N ARG A 268 -33.19 20.77 8.31
CA ARG A 268 -34.44 20.11 8.63
C ARG A 268 -35.25 20.09 7.35
N THR A 269 -35.45 18.89 6.82
CA THR A 269 -36.35 18.67 5.70
C THR A 269 -37.70 19.27 6.12
N PRO A 270 -38.23 20.28 5.43
CA PRO A 270 -39.57 20.77 5.74
C PRO A 270 -40.55 19.61 5.52
N ALA A 271 -41.37 19.34 6.54
CA ALA A 271 -42.42 18.34 6.53
C ALA A 271 -43.56 18.73 5.59
#